data_AF-A0A820G7Q4-F1
#
_entry.id   AF-A0A820G7Q4-F1
#
_cell.length_a   1.000
_cell.length_b   1.000
_cell.length_c   1.000
_cell.angle_alpha   90.00
_cell.angle_beta   90.00
_cell.angle_gamma   90.00
#
_symmetry.space_group_name_H-M   'P 1'
#
loop_
_entity.id
_entity.type
_entity.pdbx_description
1 polymer ?
#
loop_
_entity_poly.entity_id
_entity_poly.type
_entity_poly.pdbx_seq_one_letter_code
_entity_poly.pdbx_strand_id
1 'polypeptide(L)'
;MSKEVISYSELPSENSILIQHFLTVLAICNTSFIVHEHQEFMHRIDYQPRYEGDNADDLVLCQTASNFGVRMISRSAQNIIVRYINLTNTDKQDIEYDILCLLPFDSTRKRMSIIVRLN
;
A
#
# COMPACT_ATOMS: atom_id res chain seq x y z
N MET A 1 5.13 -25.38 -5.76
CA MET A 1 5.77 -24.81 -6.95
C MET A 1 6.04 -23.35 -6.65
N SER A 2 7.22 -23.07 -6.09
CA SER A 2 7.63 -21.74 -5.65
C SER A 2 7.84 -20.90 -6.90
N LYS A 3 6.88 -20.03 -7.25
CA LYS A 3 7.13 -19.01 -8.26
C LYS A 3 8.21 -18.12 -7.70
N GLU A 4 9.35 -18.03 -8.37
CA GLU A 4 10.33 -16.97 -8.11
C GLU A 4 9.60 -15.64 -8.31
N VAL A 5 9.29 -14.98 -7.20
CA VAL A 5 8.71 -13.64 -7.23
C VAL A 5 9.88 -12.71 -7.52
N ILE A 6 10.05 -12.35 -8.79
CA ILE A 6 11.03 -11.33 -9.20
C ILE A 6 10.68 -10.04 -8.44
N SER A 7 11.64 -9.51 -7.69
CA SER A 7 11.45 -8.22 -7.03
C SER A 7 11.48 -7.12 -8.08
N TYR A 8 10.52 -6.17 -8.05
CA TYR A 8 10.55 -5.06 -9.00
C TYR A 8 11.76 -4.15 -8.82
N SER A 9 12.45 -4.23 -7.67
CA SER A 9 13.75 -3.56 -7.46
C SER A 9 14.88 -4.11 -8.35
N GLU A 10 14.70 -5.27 -8.98
CA GLU A 10 15.67 -5.90 -9.88
C GLU A 10 15.40 -5.61 -11.36
N LEU A 11 14.30 -4.91 -11.67
CA LEU A 11 13.90 -4.55 -13.04
C LEU A 11 14.61 -3.28 -13.54
N PRO A 12 14.67 -3.06 -14.86
CA PRO A 12 15.14 -1.79 -15.42
C PRO A 12 14.46 -0.58 -14.76
N SER A 13 15.22 0.50 -14.59
CA SER A 13 14.84 1.64 -13.75
C SER A 13 13.49 2.29 -14.10
N GLU A 14 13.11 2.32 -15.38
CA GLU A 14 11.81 2.88 -15.79
C GLU A 14 10.63 1.98 -15.37
N ASN A 15 10.78 0.66 -15.55
CA ASN A 15 9.75 -0.31 -15.17
C ASN A 15 9.61 -0.40 -13.65
N SER A 16 10.71 -0.33 -12.91
CA SER A 16 10.67 -0.40 -11.45
C SER A 16 9.90 0.80 -10.86
N ILE A 17 10.07 2.00 -11.41
CA ILE A 17 9.30 3.20 -11.01
C ILE A 17 7.82 3.02 -11.30
N LEU A 18 7.46 2.58 -12.51
CA LEU A 18 6.05 2.39 -12.89
C LEU A 18 5.37 1.32 -12.03
N ILE A 19 6.06 0.22 -11.74
CA ILE A 19 5.54 -0.84 -10.88
C ILE A 19 5.39 -0.36 -9.44
N GLN A 20 6.35 0.39 -8.91
CA GLN A 20 6.24 0.99 -7.58
C GLN A 20 5.03 1.92 -7.50
N HIS A 21 4.80 2.78 -8.50
CA HIS A 21 3.61 3.62 -8.57
C HIS A 21 2.32 2.80 -8.62
N PHE A 22 2.27 1.76 -9.46
CA PHE A 22 1.11 0.88 -9.55
C PHE A 22 0.78 0.21 -8.21
N LEU A 23 1.78 -0.38 -7.54
CA LEU A 23 1.63 -1.00 -6.22
C LEU A 23 1.24 0.02 -5.16
N THR A 24 1.75 1.25 -5.24
CA THR A 24 1.34 2.35 -4.35
C THR A 24 -0.14 2.67 -4.52
N VAL A 25 -0.63 2.75 -5.77
CA VAL A 25 -2.05 2.98 -6.06
C VAL A 25 -2.91 1.85 -5.48
N LEU A 26 -2.49 0.59 -5.60
CA LEU A 26 -3.19 -0.54 -4.96
C LEU A 26 -3.29 -0.39 -3.43
N ALA A 27 -2.22 0.08 -2.80
CA ALA A 27 -2.15 0.25 -1.35
C ALA A 27 -3.01 1.41 -0.84
N ILE A 28 -3.16 2.51 -1.60
CA ILE A 28 -3.77 3.76 -1.08
C ILE A 28 -5.16 4.10 -1.65
N CYS A 29 -5.49 3.66 -2.87
CA CYS A 29 -6.74 4.02 -3.56
C CYS A 29 -7.90 3.09 -3.19
N ASN A 30 -8.18 3.00 -1.89
CA ASN A 30 -9.24 2.18 -1.28
C ASN A 30 -9.78 2.90 -0.03
N THR A 31 -10.68 2.28 0.74
CA THR A 31 -11.09 2.74 2.09
C THR A 31 -10.69 1.78 3.21
N SER A 32 -9.84 0.81 2.92
CA SER A 32 -9.36 -0.16 3.92
C SER A 32 -8.53 0.53 5.00
N PHE A 33 -8.59 -0.01 6.22
CA PHE A 33 -7.81 0.44 7.37
C PHE A 33 -7.02 -0.73 7.96
N ILE A 34 -6.03 -0.41 8.81
CA ILE A 34 -5.17 -1.39 9.45
C ILE A 34 -5.76 -1.73 10.82
N VAL A 35 -5.83 -3.03 11.13
CA VAL A 35 -6.02 -3.46 12.51
C VAL A 35 -4.68 -3.50 13.22
N HIS A 36 -4.58 -2.70 14.27
CA HIS A 36 -3.36 -2.55 15.06
C HIS A 36 -3.19 -3.68 16.07
N GLU A 37 -2.99 -4.89 15.57
CA GLU A 37 -2.45 -5.99 16.37
C GLU A 37 -0.95 -5.76 16.54
N HIS A 38 -0.47 -5.82 17.78
CA HIS A 38 0.94 -5.64 18.14
C HIS A 38 1.55 -4.31 17.67
N GLN A 39 0.98 -3.18 18.09
CA GLN A 39 1.47 -1.83 17.77
C GLN A 39 2.98 -1.67 18.06
N GLU A 40 3.48 -2.34 19.08
CA GLU A 40 4.89 -2.37 19.46
C GLU A 40 5.81 -2.86 18.33
N PHE A 41 5.31 -3.62 17.35
CA PHE A 41 6.10 -4.14 16.23
C PHE A 41 5.88 -3.40 14.92
N MET A 42 5.01 -2.38 14.88
CA MET A 42 4.74 -1.61 13.66
C MET A 42 5.97 -0.96 13.04
N HIS A 43 7.02 -0.71 13.82
CA HIS A 43 8.27 -0.15 13.31
C HIS A 43 9.17 -1.21 12.65
N ARG A 44 8.93 -2.50 12.83
CA ARG A 44 9.79 -3.56 12.30
C ARG A 44 9.57 -3.80 10.81
N ILE A 45 10.59 -4.29 10.11
CA ILE A 45 10.52 -4.54 8.68
C ILE A 45 9.67 -5.76 8.32
N ASP A 46 9.63 -6.74 9.21
CA ASP A 46 8.83 -7.97 9.08
C ASP A 46 7.36 -7.77 9.49
N TYR A 47 6.98 -6.58 9.96
CA TYR A 47 5.59 -6.25 10.28
C TYR A 47 4.68 -6.45 9.06
N GLN A 48 3.65 -7.27 9.23
CA GLN A 48 2.60 -7.52 8.26
C GLN A 48 1.29 -6.90 8.75
N PRO A 49 0.81 -5.81 8.12
CA PRO A 49 -0.46 -5.22 8.49
C PRO A 49 -1.62 -6.19 8.19
N ARG A 50 -2.62 -6.23 9.07
CA ARG A 50 -3.90 -6.87 8.79
C ARG A 50 -4.89 -5.81 8.32
N TYR A 51 -5.40 -5.96 7.10
CA TYR A 51 -6.33 -5.01 6.51
C TYR A 51 -7.79 -5.40 6.81
N GLU A 52 -8.62 -4.42 7.15
CA GLU A 52 -10.07 -4.54 7.27
C GLU A 52 -10.79 -3.45 6.46
N GLY A 53 -12.05 -3.69 6.11
CA GLY A 53 -12.87 -2.79 5.32
C GLY A 53 -14.07 -3.48 4.69
N ASP A 54 -14.95 -2.70 4.08
CA ASP A 54 -16.25 -3.17 3.59
C ASP A 54 -16.17 -3.89 2.24
N ASN A 55 -15.13 -3.62 1.43
CA ASN A 55 -14.96 -4.21 0.11
C ASN A 55 -13.83 -5.26 0.13
N ALA A 56 -14.16 -6.52 -0.16
CA ALA A 56 -13.18 -7.61 -0.18
C ALA A 56 -12.09 -7.42 -1.24
N ASP A 57 -12.43 -6.84 -2.40
CA ASP A 57 -11.45 -6.61 -3.47
C ASP A 57 -10.36 -5.62 -3.02
N ASP A 58 -10.75 -4.55 -2.33
CA ASP A 58 -9.81 -3.56 -1.78
C ASP A 58 -8.80 -4.21 -0.82
N LEU A 59 -9.25 -5.16 0.00
CA LEU A 59 -8.40 -5.89 0.94
C LEU A 59 -7.37 -6.76 0.21
N VAL A 60 -7.78 -7.46 -0.85
CA VAL A 60 -6.88 -8.27 -1.66
C VAL A 60 -5.85 -7.41 -2.39
N LEU A 61 -6.25 -6.22 -2.87
CA LEU A 61 -5.32 -5.29 -3.50
C LEU A 61 -4.29 -4.73 -2.49
N CYS A 62 -4.74 -4.32 -1.30
CA CYS A 62 -3.85 -3.88 -0.21
C CYS A 62 -2.86 -4.99 0.19
N GLN A 63 -3.37 -6.21 0.38
CA GLN A 63 -2.55 -7.35 0.75
C GLN A 63 -1.54 -7.69 -0.34
N THR A 64 -1.94 -7.60 -1.61
CA THR A 64 -1.05 -7.83 -2.75
C THR A 64 0.08 -6.81 -2.76
N ALA A 65 -0.22 -5.51 -2.67
CA ALA A 65 0.79 -4.48 -2.57
C ALA A 65 1.74 -4.72 -1.39
N SER A 66 1.18 -5.14 -0.25
CA SER A 66 1.94 -5.44 0.96
C SER A 66 2.94 -6.60 0.79
N ASN A 67 2.52 -7.65 0.07
CA ASN A 67 3.36 -8.81 -0.25
C ASN A 67 4.53 -8.43 -1.18
N PHE A 68 4.34 -7.41 -2.02
CA PHE A 68 5.41 -6.81 -2.83
C PHE A 68 6.15 -5.69 -2.09
N GLY A 69 6.00 -5.55 -0.77
CA GLY A 69 6.78 -4.58 0.00
C GLY A 69 6.32 -3.13 -0.12
N VAL A 70 5.12 -2.86 -0.65
CA VAL A 70 4.45 -1.55 -0.55
C VAL A 70 3.29 -1.67 0.42
N ARG A 71 3.54 -1.39 1.70
CA ARG A 71 2.62 -1.69 2.80
C ARG A 71 1.95 -0.42 3.32
N MET A 72 0.63 -0.36 3.31
CA MET A 72 -0.08 0.67 4.07
C MET A 72 -0.03 0.29 5.55
N ILE A 73 0.72 1.04 6.36
CA ILE A 73 0.96 0.72 7.78
C ILE A 73 0.14 1.58 8.74
N SER A 74 -0.35 2.73 8.26
CA SER A 74 -1.28 3.57 9.01
C SER A 74 -2.22 4.28 8.05
N ARG A 75 -3.44 4.51 8.50
CA ARG A 75 -4.43 5.29 7.79
C ARG A 75 -5.31 6.03 8.78
N SER A 76 -5.48 7.32 8.57
CA SER A 76 -6.48 8.15 9.23
C SER A 76 -7.43 8.78 8.20
N ALA A 77 -8.30 9.68 8.64
CA ALA A 77 -9.12 10.46 7.75
C ALA A 77 -8.33 11.55 6.98
N GLN A 78 -7.12 11.90 7.44
CA GLN A 78 -6.31 12.98 6.86
C GLN A 78 -5.03 12.50 6.19
N ASN A 79 -4.52 11.32 6.55
CA ASN A 79 -3.24 10.84 6.03
C ASN A 79 -3.20 9.31 5.87
N ILE A 80 -2.25 8.86 5.04
CA ILE A 80 -1.90 7.45 4.84
C ILE A 80 -0.39 7.34 4.98
N ILE A 81 0.10 6.38 5.75
CA ILE A 81 1.53 6.07 5.84
C ILE A 81 1.79 4.77 5.10
N VAL A 82 2.63 4.84 4.07
CA VAL A 82 3.06 3.69 3.26
C VAL A 82 4.52 3.39 3.55
N ARG A 83 4.80 2.16 3.95
CA ARG A 83 6.14 1.61 4.08
C ARG A 83 6.55 0.93 2.78
N TYR A 84 7.60 1.44 2.17
CA TYR A 84 8.31 0.83 1.05
C TYR A 84 9.44 -0.03 1.62
N ILE A 85 9.52 -1.27 1.17
CA ILE A 85 10.53 -2.23 1.60
C ILE A 85 11.29 -2.67 0.36
N ASN A 86 12.61 -2.48 0.41
CA ASN A 86 13.47 -3.06 -0.58
C ASN A 86 13.74 -4.52 -0.21
N LEU A 87 13.16 -5.43 -0.99
CA LEU A 87 13.22 -6.87 -0.76
C LEU A 87 14.63 -7.45 -0.94
N THR A 88 15.58 -6.73 -1.57
CA THR A 88 16.93 -7.24 -1.83
C THR A 88 17.93 -6.88 -0.74
N ASN A 89 17.78 -5.72 -0.10
CA ASN A 89 18.73 -5.24 0.90
C ASN A 89 18.12 -5.01 2.30
N THR A 90 16.84 -5.32 2.49
CA THR A 90 16.14 -5.20 3.78
C THR A 90 16.10 -3.75 4.30
N ASP A 91 16.19 -2.76 3.40
CA ASP A 91 15.91 -1.37 3.74
C ASP A 91 14.41 -1.09 3.72
N LYS A 92 13.98 -0.13 4.54
CA LYS A 92 12.61 0.37 4.53
C LYS A 92 12.56 1.88 4.59
N GLN A 93 11.52 2.45 3.97
CA GLN A 93 11.21 3.87 4.03
C GLN A 93 9.72 4.05 4.28
N ASP A 94 9.36 4.83 5.29
CA ASP A 94 7.98 5.19 5.57
C ASP A 94 7.72 6.57 4.94
N ILE A 95 6.68 6.66 4.11
CA ILE A 95 6.27 7.87 3.42
C ILE A 95 4.84 8.21 3.83
N GLU A 96 4.61 9.46 4.17
CA GLU A 96 3.29 9.98 4.51
C GLU A 96 2.65 10.69 3.30
N TYR A 97 1.38 10.40 3.09
CA TYR A 97 0.53 11.02 2.09
C TYR A 97 -0.64 11.72 2.77
N ASP A 98 -0.79 13.01 2.53
CA ASP A 98 -2.00 13.75 2.91
C ASP A 98 -3.15 13.38 1.98
N ILE A 99 -4.31 13.07 2.55
CA ILE A 99 -5.56 12.88 1.80
C ILE A 99 -6.19 14.24 1.57
N LEU A 100 -6.15 14.72 0.33
CA LEU A 100 -6.78 15.98 -0.06
C LEU A 100 -8.25 15.80 -0.42
N CYS A 101 -8.60 14.67 -1.03
CA CYS A 101 -9.97 14.37 -1.42
C CYS A 101 -10.17 12.85 -1.58
N LEU A 102 -11.30 12.34 -1.09
CA LEU A 102 -11.76 10.98 -1.37
C LEU A 102 -13.07 11.06 -2.16
N LEU A 103 -13.09 10.45 -3.34
CA LEU A 103 -14.28 10.27 -4.15
C LEU A 103 -14.70 8.80 -4.03
N PRO A 104 -15.67 8.48 -3.15
CA PRO A 104 -16.04 7.09 -2.89
C PRO A 104 -16.55 6.40 -4.15
N PHE A 105 -16.59 5.06 -4.09
CA PHE A 105 -17.19 4.27 -5.14
C PHE A 105 -18.66 4.66 -5.32
N ASP A 106 -19.04 4.85 -6.58
CA ASP A 106 -20.42 5.12 -6.98
C ASP A 106 -20.77 4.18 -8.14
N SER A 107 -21.91 3.51 -8.05
CA SER A 107 -22.32 2.50 -9.03
C SER A 107 -22.61 3.08 -10.41
N THR A 108 -22.96 4.36 -10.50
CA THR A 108 -23.14 5.09 -11.77
C THR A 108 -21.77 5.41 -12.40
N ARG A 109 -20.80 5.85 -11.59
CA ARG A 109 -19.43 6.20 -12.02
C ARG A 109 -18.54 4.97 -12.25
N LYS A 110 -18.86 3.83 -11.62
CA LYS A 110 -18.13 2.56 -11.62
C LYS A 110 -16.66 2.68 -11.22
N ARG A 111 -16.32 3.67 -10.39
CA ARG A 111 -14.95 3.92 -9.93
C ARG A 111 -14.91 4.64 -8.60
N MET A 112 -13.84 4.39 -7.85
CA MET A 112 -13.39 5.18 -6.71
C MET A 112 -12.15 5.99 -7.13
N SER A 113 -11.89 7.12 -6.49
CA SER A 113 -10.63 7.85 -6.66
C SER A 113 -10.23 8.54 -5.36
N ILE A 114 -8.93 8.72 -5.18
CA ILE A 114 -8.36 9.50 -4.09
C ILE A 114 -7.37 10.52 -4.67
N ILE A 115 -7.34 11.73 -4.10
CA ILE A 115 -6.34 12.74 -4.39
C ILE A 115 -5.47 12.85 -3.15
N VAL A 116 -4.17 12.63 -3.32
CA VAL A 116 -3.19 12.69 -2.25
C VAL A 116 -2.06 13.65 -2.58
N ARG A 117 -1.37 14.14 -1.55
CA ARG A 117 -0.12 14.90 -1.67
C ARG A 117 0.96 14.19 -0.86
N LEU A 118 2.13 14.03 -1.45
CA LEU A 118 3.33 13.58 -0.75
C LEU A 118 3.75 14.64 0.28
N ASN A 119 3.89 14.25 1.55
CA ASN A 119 4.39 15.11 2.63
C ASN A 119 5.92 15.00 2.75
#